data_AF-G0MUA1-F1
#
_entry.id   AF-G0MUA1-F1
#
_cell.length_a   1.000
_cell.length_b   1.000
_cell.length_c   1.000
_cell.angle_alpha   90.00
_cell.angle_beta   90.00
_cell.angle_gamma   90.00
#
_symmetry.space_group_name_H-M   'P 1'
#
loop_
_entity.id
_entity.type
_entity.pdbx_description
1 polymer ?
#
loop_
_entity_poly.entity_id
_entity_poly.type
_entity_poly.pdbx_seq_one_letter_code
_entity_poly.pdbx_strand_id
1 'polypeptide(L)'
;MFCNAKDDNDIQEFYKAKECDLKCIFPTQNLTSITVETFPKSCGTVCTELVINQFCDLSEEQLGMTFENMKHLIGGLEVINTKYKSGSFLAGLESIECYNNDITWSLNNKMVELGLLNLSSIICSAFQVFSNLKKLNMPSLKTMESTNPNNSRVEIFITSDSFDFCITIQEMRMLMDIPTADVDHIFGKFCKPELTEKLCKKPEEGCVEIYGNVEIGPSTDVDRLKDVEVIYGSLTIKGTKLKDFKFLKKLKYVAQMEREYP
;
A
#
# COMPACT_ATOMS: atom_id res chain seq x y z
N MET A 1 22.06 -7.42 -8.43
CA MET A 1 21.24 -7.76 -7.25
C MET A 1 21.98 -8.84 -6.50
N PHE A 2 22.67 -8.47 -5.42
CA PHE A 2 23.37 -9.43 -4.56
C PHE A 2 22.30 -10.09 -3.69
N CYS A 3 21.84 -11.29 -4.05
CA CYS A 3 21.17 -12.16 -3.09
C CYS A 3 22.25 -12.65 -2.12
N ASN A 4 22.49 -11.90 -1.05
CA ASN A 4 23.14 -12.50 0.12
C ASN A 4 22.08 -13.39 0.76
N ALA A 5 22.19 -14.70 0.54
CA ALA A 5 21.60 -15.68 1.43
C ALA A 5 22.17 -15.42 2.83
N LYS A 6 21.40 -14.72 3.68
CA LYS A 6 21.66 -14.63 5.11
C LYS A 6 21.02 -15.84 5.79
N ASP A 7 21.71 -16.31 6.81
CA ASP A 7 21.61 -17.67 7.36
C ASP A 7 20.25 -17.93 8.03
N ASP A 8 19.76 -19.18 7.95
CA ASP A 8 18.56 -19.68 8.64
C ASP A 8 18.65 -19.50 10.18
N ASN A 9 19.86 -19.29 10.70
CA ASN A 9 20.09 -18.97 12.10
C ASN A 9 19.62 -17.56 12.49
N ASP A 10 19.71 -16.58 11.58
CA ASP A 10 19.39 -15.18 11.88
C ASP A 10 17.86 -14.97 12.00
N ILE A 11 17.06 -15.71 11.24
CA ILE A 11 15.60 -15.63 11.30
C ILE A 11 15.03 -16.27 12.57
N GLN A 12 15.66 -17.33 13.08
CA GLN A 12 15.27 -17.94 14.35
C GLN A 12 15.56 -17.01 15.53
N GLU A 13 16.69 -16.29 15.50
CA GLU A 13 17.00 -15.25 16.49
C GLU A 13 16.00 -14.09 16.41
N PHE A 14 15.61 -13.68 15.21
CA PHE A 14 14.56 -12.68 15.01
C PHE A 14 13.22 -13.13 15.62
N TYR A 15 12.75 -14.33 15.32
CA TYR A 15 11.51 -14.87 15.90
C TYR A 15 11.56 -14.99 17.42
N LYS A 16 12.71 -15.37 17.97
CA LYS A 16 12.93 -15.38 19.42
C LYS A 16 12.85 -13.97 20.01
N ALA A 17 13.45 -12.98 19.36
CA ALA A 17 13.39 -11.57 19.79
C ALA A 17 11.97 -10.99 19.68
N LYS A 18 11.14 -11.53 18.77
CA LYS A 18 9.71 -11.20 18.61
C LYS A 18 8.78 -12.06 19.48
N GLU A 19 9.34 -12.90 20.34
CA GLU A 19 8.58 -13.77 21.25
C GLU A 19 7.57 -14.68 20.53
N CYS A 20 7.90 -15.12 19.31
CA CYS A 20 7.08 -16.05 18.55
C CYS A 20 6.86 -17.37 19.31
N ASP A 21 5.60 -17.74 19.52
CA ASP A 21 5.25 -19.07 20.06
C ASP A 21 5.68 -20.14 19.05
N LEU A 22 6.47 -21.12 19.49
CA LEU A 22 6.98 -22.21 18.66
C LEU A 22 5.86 -22.95 17.90
N LYS A 23 4.66 -23.06 18.48
CA LYS A 23 3.52 -23.71 17.80
C LYS A 23 2.89 -22.86 16.69
N CYS A 24 3.23 -21.57 16.65
CA CYS A 24 2.76 -20.58 15.69
C CYS A 24 3.83 -20.18 14.66
N ILE A 25 4.95 -20.88 14.65
CA ILE A 25 5.95 -20.78 13.58
C ILE A 25 5.56 -21.76 12.49
N PHE A 26 5.41 -21.26 11.26
CA PHE A 26 5.24 -22.13 10.10
C PHE A 26 6.64 -22.62 9.67
N PRO A 27 6.93 -23.93 9.72
CA PRO A 27 8.30 -24.43 9.56
C PRO A 27 8.82 -24.39 8.11
N THR A 28 7.99 -23.93 7.18
CA THR A 28 8.34 -23.81 5.76
C THR A 28 7.90 -22.43 5.26
N GLN A 29 8.47 -21.94 4.17
CA GLN A 29 8.04 -20.65 3.58
C GLN A 29 6.93 -20.84 2.55
N ASN A 30 7.02 -21.88 1.71
CA ASN A 30 6.12 -22.12 0.59
C ASN A 30 4.83 -22.80 1.02
N LEU A 31 3.69 -22.20 0.69
CA LEU A 31 2.38 -22.80 0.94
C LEU A 31 1.89 -23.65 -0.23
N THR A 32 1.53 -24.90 0.05
CA THR A 32 1.01 -25.90 -0.89
C THR A 32 0.05 -26.84 -0.15
N SER A 33 -0.66 -27.73 -0.84
CA SER A 33 -1.49 -28.77 -0.24
C SER A 33 -0.72 -29.73 0.67
N ILE A 34 0.61 -29.84 0.49
CA ILE A 34 1.47 -30.65 1.36
C ILE A 34 1.84 -29.87 2.63
N THR A 35 2.27 -28.62 2.48
CA THR A 35 2.80 -27.83 3.59
C THR A 35 1.71 -27.18 4.44
N VAL A 36 0.51 -26.93 3.89
CA VAL A 36 -0.62 -26.32 4.60
C VAL A 36 -1.07 -27.10 5.84
N GLU A 37 -0.81 -28.39 5.90
CA GLU A 37 -1.09 -29.23 7.07
C GLU A 37 -0.23 -28.86 8.28
N THR A 38 0.93 -28.25 8.05
CA THR A 38 1.83 -27.72 9.09
C THR A 38 1.61 -26.24 9.38
N PHE A 39 0.72 -25.57 8.64
CA PHE A 39 0.39 -24.17 8.89
C PHE A 39 -0.38 -24.03 10.22
N PRO A 40 0.00 -23.09 11.10
CA PRO A 40 -0.59 -22.97 12.43
C PRO A 40 -1.96 -22.25 12.41
N LYS A 41 -2.98 -22.92 11.86
CA LYS A 41 -4.33 -22.38 11.60
C LYS A 41 -5.08 -21.83 12.82
N SER A 42 -4.66 -22.17 14.04
CA SER A 42 -5.29 -21.70 15.29
C SER A 42 -4.64 -20.43 15.88
N CYS A 43 -3.53 -19.97 15.30
CA CYS A 43 -2.77 -18.85 15.83
C CYS A 43 -3.24 -17.50 15.28
N GLY A 44 -3.37 -16.53 16.19
CA GLY A 44 -3.62 -15.12 15.84
C GLY A 44 -2.39 -14.43 15.26
N THR A 45 -1.22 -14.74 15.81
CA THR A 45 0.08 -14.30 15.30
C THR A 45 0.81 -15.49 14.71
N VAL A 46 1.23 -15.40 13.46
CA VAL A 46 1.99 -16.44 12.78
C VAL A 46 3.36 -15.88 12.39
N CYS A 47 4.41 -16.63 12.70
CA CYS A 47 5.78 -16.25 12.38
C CYS A 47 6.29 -17.10 11.21
N THR A 48 6.51 -16.44 10.06
CA THR A 48 7.00 -17.04 8.82
C THR A 48 7.35 -15.97 7.80
N GLU A 49 8.33 -16.23 6.95
CA GLU A 49 8.44 -15.56 5.64
C GLU A 49 7.48 -16.26 4.67
N LEU A 50 6.25 -15.76 4.58
CA LEU A 50 5.19 -16.44 3.83
C LEU A 50 5.38 -16.24 2.33
N VAL A 51 5.50 -17.34 1.59
CA VAL A 51 5.60 -17.33 0.13
C VAL A 51 4.41 -18.08 -0.49
N ILE A 52 3.63 -17.35 -1.29
CA ILE A 52 2.55 -17.89 -2.11
C ILE A 52 2.91 -17.64 -3.57
N ASN A 53 3.27 -18.70 -4.29
CA ASN A 53 3.71 -18.57 -5.67
C ASN A 53 2.97 -19.50 -6.63
N GLN A 54 3.43 -19.58 -7.87
CA GLN A 54 2.91 -20.45 -8.94
C GLN A 54 2.79 -21.95 -8.56
N PHE A 55 3.53 -22.42 -7.54
CA PHE A 55 3.49 -23.81 -7.06
C PHE A 55 2.41 -24.04 -6.00
N CYS A 56 1.78 -22.98 -5.46
CA CYS A 56 0.63 -23.11 -4.58
C CYS A 56 -0.57 -23.65 -5.37
N ASP A 57 -1.02 -24.85 -5.00
CA ASP A 57 -2.12 -25.57 -5.62
C ASP A 57 -3.47 -25.33 -4.92
N LEU A 58 -3.47 -24.66 -3.77
CA LEU A 58 -4.68 -24.27 -3.03
C LEU A 58 -5.56 -23.29 -3.82
N SER A 59 -6.87 -23.35 -3.60
CA SER A 59 -7.83 -22.34 -4.06
C SER A 59 -7.82 -21.08 -3.18
N GLU A 60 -8.36 -19.96 -3.67
CA GLU A 60 -8.53 -18.74 -2.85
C GLU A 60 -9.37 -19.01 -1.59
N GLU A 61 -10.38 -19.89 -1.69
CA GLU A 61 -11.21 -20.31 -0.55
C GLU A 61 -10.40 -21.11 0.48
N GLN A 62 -9.57 -22.06 0.03
CA GLN A 62 -8.69 -22.83 0.90
C GLN A 62 -7.66 -21.93 1.59
N LEU A 63 -7.11 -20.94 0.88
CA LEU A 63 -6.23 -19.93 1.47
C LEU A 63 -6.97 -19.10 2.52
N GLY A 64 -8.18 -18.63 2.20
CA GLY A 64 -9.01 -17.86 3.12
C GLY A 64 -9.31 -18.62 4.43
N MET A 65 -9.66 -19.91 4.33
CA MET A 65 -9.83 -20.77 5.51
C MET A 65 -8.52 -21.01 6.26
N THR A 66 -7.40 -21.15 5.55
CA THR A 66 -6.08 -21.37 6.17
C THR A 66 -5.65 -20.17 7.01
N PHE A 67 -5.94 -18.96 6.55
CA PHE A 67 -5.53 -17.72 7.19
C PHE A 67 -6.61 -17.06 8.06
N GLU A 68 -7.77 -17.69 8.26
CA GLU A 68 -8.94 -17.04 8.88
C GLU A 68 -8.63 -16.41 10.25
N ASN A 69 -7.78 -17.09 11.04
CA ASN A 69 -7.42 -16.69 12.40
C ASN A 69 -6.17 -15.81 12.43
N MET A 70 -5.37 -15.78 11.36
CA MET A 70 -4.13 -15.02 11.31
C MET A 70 -4.42 -13.52 11.20
N LYS A 71 -4.17 -12.80 12.29
CA LYS A 71 -4.28 -11.34 12.40
C LYS A 71 -2.93 -10.64 12.25
N HIS A 72 -1.85 -11.29 12.66
CA HIS A 72 -0.52 -10.72 12.64
C HIS A 72 0.45 -11.68 11.95
N LEU A 73 1.21 -11.17 10.99
CA LEU A 73 2.27 -11.91 10.31
C LEU A 73 3.63 -11.31 10.67
N ILE A 74 4.54 -12.13 11.18
CA ILE A 74 5.92 -11.74 11.52
C ILE A 74 6.89 -12.52 10.62
N GLY A 75 7.63 -11.84 9.76
CA GLY A 75 8.65 -12.42 8.89
C GLY A 75 8.69 -11.78 7.51
N GLY A 76 7.57 -11.77 6.78
CA GLY A 76 7.45 -11.16 5.46
C GLY A 76 6.34 -11.80 4.62
N LEU A 77 6.00 -11.19 3.48
CA LEU A 77 4.96 -11.69 2.59
C LEU A 77 5.36 -11.53 1.12
N GLU A 78 5.46 -12.65 0.42
CA GLU A 78 5.66 -12.68 -1.02
C GLU A 78 4.50 -13.41 -1.70
N VAL A 79 3.79 -12.71 -2.59
CA VAL A 79 2.78 -13.30 -3.46
C VAL A 79 3.21 -13.10 -4.91
N ILE A 80 3.68 -14.15 -5.57
CA ILE A 80 4.41 -14.03 -6.84
C ILE A 80 3.93 -15.02 -7.90
N ASN A 81 3.63 -14.53 -9.10
CA ASN A 81 3.25 -15.35 -10.26
C ASN A 81 2.08 -16.33 -9.98
N THR A 82 1.10 -15.87 -9.22
CA THR A 82 -0.06 -16.69 -8.85
C THR A 82 -1.19 -16.59 -9.88
N LYS A 83 -2.10 -17.58 -9.84
CA LYS A 83 -3.31 -17.62 -10.68
C LYS A 83 -4.50 -16.86 -10.08
N TYR A 84 -4.33 -16.26 -8.90
CA TYR A 84 -5.40 -15.68 -8.11
C TYR A 84 -5.88 -14.35 -8.69
N LYS A 85 -7.16 -14.06 -8.46
CA LYS A 85 -7.81 -12.82 -8.89
C LYS A 85 -7.79 -11.77 -7.80
N SER A 86 -7.68 -12.17 -6.55
CA SER A 86 -7.64 -11.25 -5.42
C SER A 86 -6.74 -11.75 -4.30
N GLY A 87 -6.14 -10.83 -3.54
CA GLY A 87 -5.47 -11.12 -2.28
C GLY A 87 -6.42 -11.23 -1.07
N SER A 88 -7.75 -11.17 -1.27
CA SER A 88 -8.76 -11.22 -0.20
C SER A 88 -8.71 -12.46 0.70
N PHE A 89 -7.96 -13.50 0.33
CA PHE A 89 -7.64 -14.60 1.26
C PHE A 89 -6.84 -14.14 2.49
N LEU A 90 -6.29 -12.92 2.48
CA LEU A 90 -5.67 -12.23 3.62
C LEU A 90 -6.54 -11.09 4.19
N ALA A 91 -7.84 -11.02 3.87
CA ALA A 91 -8.70 -9.91 4.31
C ALA A 91 -8.78 -9.76 5.84
N GLY A 92 -8.54 -10.85 6.59
CA GLY A 92 -8.51 -10.86 8.04
C GLY A 92 -7.23 -10.33 8.69
N LEU A 93 -6.16 -10.11 7.91
CA LEU A 93 -4.84 -9.69 8.38
C LEU A 93 -4.86 -8.22 8.82
N GLU A 94 -4.31 -7.93 10.00
CA GLU A 94 -4.34 -6.63 10.66
C GLU A 94 -2.96 -5.96 10.72
N SER A 95 -1.88 -6.75 10.80
CA SER A 95 -0.51 -6.22 10.73
C SER A 95 0.48 -7.19 10.08
N ILE A 96 1.54 -6.61 9.50
CA ILE A 96 2.72 -7.34 9.02
C ILE A 96 3.97 -6.68 9.58
N GLU A 97 4.87 -7.47 10.15
CA GLU A 97 6.21 -7.06 10.55
C GLU A 97 7.25 -7.88 9.79
N CYS A 98 8.04 -7.22 8.95
CA CYS A 98 9.03 -7.85 8.08
C CYS A 98 10.36 -8.06 8.79
N TYR A 99 11.05 -9.12 8.39
CA TYR A 99 12.43 -9.38 8.76
C TYR A 99 13.38 -8.93 7.64
N ASN A 100 13.71 -9.85 6.72
CA ASN A 100 14.53 -9.56 5.54
C ASN A 100 13.65 -9.36 4.30
N ASN A 101 12.61 -10.17 4.15
CA ASN A 101 11.68 -10.05 3.04
C ASN A 101 10.58 -9.05 3.37
N ASP A 102 10.47 -8.03 2.53
CA ASP A 102 9.40 -7.03 2.57
C ASP A 102 8.06 -7.59 2.06
N ILE A 103 7.02 -6.75 1.99
CA ILE A 103 5.75 -7.12 1.37
C ILE A 103 5.88 -6.96 -0.15
N THR A 104 5.79 -8.06 -0.89
CA THR A 104 5.91 -8.07 -2.35
C THR A 104 4.75 -8.78 -3.03
N TRP A 105 4.08 -8.08 -3.95
CA TRP A 105 3.10 -8.65 -4.88
C TRP A 105 3.61 -8.47 -6.30
N SER A 106 4.07 -9.54 -6.96
CA SER A 106 4.73 -9.42 -8.26
C SER A 106 4.25 -10.46 -9.28
N LEU A 107 4.17 -10.09 -10.55
CA LEU A 107 3.84 -10.99 -11.66
C LEU A 107 2.47 -11.70 -11.54
N ASN A 108 1.58 -11.23 -10.65
CA ASN A 108 0.22 -11.76 -10.51
C ASN A 108 -0.70 -11.17 -11.58
N ASN A 109 -0.52 -11.60 -12.82
CA ASN A 109 -1.19 -11.06 -14.01
C ASN A 109 -2.72 -11.18 -14.03
N LYS A 110 -3.32 -12.03 -13.18
CA LYS A 110 -4.79 -12.16 -13.01
C LYS A 110 -5.35 -11.40 -11.83
N MET A 111 -4.50 -10.89 -10.95
CA MET A 111 -4.93 -10.22 -9.72
C MET A 111 -5.42 -8.81 -10.03
N VAL A 112 -6.64 -8.50 -9.61
CA VAL A 112 -7.29 -7.21 -9.88
C VAL A 112 -7.34 -6.29 -8.66
N GLU A 113 -7.12 -6.82 -7.47
CA GLU A 113 -7.04 -6.07 -6.20
C GLU A 113 -6.27 -6.85 -5.13
N LEU A 114 -5.78 -6.15 -4.11
CA LEU A 114 -5.10 -6.79 -2.97
C LEU A 114 -6.08 -7.27 -1.89
N GLY A 115 -7.16 -6.55 -1.65
CA GLY A 115 -8.21 -6.98 -0.71
C GLY A 115 -7.73 -7.09 0.76
N LEU A 116 -6.73 -6.30 1.15
CA LEU A 116 -6.19 -6.27 2.52
C LEU A 116 -7.03 -5.33 3.39
N LEU A 117 -8.30 -5.72 3.58
CA LEU A 117 -9.35 -4.86 4.12
C LEU A 117 -9.09 -4.41 5.56
N ASN A 118 -8.46 -5.26 6.37
CA ASN A 118 -8.21 -4.99 7.78
C ASN A 118 -6.76 -4.57 8.08
N LEU A 119 -5.88 -4.54 7.07
CA LEU A 119 -4.46 -4.26 7.30
C LEU A 119 -4.32 -2.80 7.77
N SER A 120 -3.85 -2.65 9.00
CA SER A 120 -3.81 -1.37 9.71
C SER A 120 -2.40 -0.92 10.06
N SER A 121 -1.43 -1.84 10.10
CA SER A 121 -0.04 -1.55 10.44
C SER A 121 0.93 -2.36 9.59
N ILE A 122 1.95 -1.68 9.07
CA ILE A 122 3.07 -2.29 8.34
C ILE A 122 4.37 -1.88 9.02
N ILE A 123 5.18 -2.84 9.43
CA ILE A 123 6.53 -2.63 9.96
C ILE A 123 7.52 -3.31 9.01
N CYS A 124 7.90 -2.64 7.93
CA CYS A 124 8.70 -3.20 6.83
C CYS A 124 9.58 -2.11 6.21
N SER A 125 10.65 -2.46 5.51
CA SER A 125 11.46 -1.48 4.79
C SER A 125 10.75 -0.98 3.54
N ALA A 126 9.99 -1.86 2.87
CA ALA A 126 9.24 -1.53 1.67
C ALA A 126 7.88 -2.23 1.57
N PHE A 127 6.99 -1.65 0.75
CA PHE A 127 5.74 -2.24 0.29
C PHE A 127 5.70 -2.16 -1.25
N GLN A 128 5.73 -3.31 -1.90
CA GLN A 128 6.00 -3.40 -3.33
C GLN A 128 4.89 -4.15 -4.08
N VAL A 129 4.36 -3.52 -5.12
CA VAL A 129 3.30 -4.05 -5.97
C VAL A 129 3.65 -3.81 -7.44
N PHE A 130 3.83 -4.92 -8.16
CA PHE A 130 4.13 -5.01 -9.58
C PHE A 130 3.19 -6.03 -10.23
N SER A 131 1.95 -5.64 -10.49
CA SER A 131 0.87 -6.58 -10.85
C SER A 131 -0.11 -5.98 -11.87
N ASN A 132 -1.25 -6.62 -12.14
CA ASN A 132 -2.28 -6.16 -13.09
C ASN A 132 -3.52 -5.63 -12.37
N LEU A 133 -3.30 -4.91 -11.25
CA LEU A 133 -4.36 -4.44 -10.38
C LEU A 133 -5.25 -3.42 -11.08
N LYS A 134 -6.56 -3.47 -10.81
CA LYS A 134 -7.51 -2.40 -11.16
C LYS A 134 -7.75 -1.45 -9.99
N LYS A 135 -7.58 -1.94 -8.76
CA LYS A 135 -7.74 -1.17 -7.51
C LYS A 135 -6.73 -1.65 -6.48
N LEU A 136 -6.38 -0.79 -5.55
CA LEU A 136 -5.56 -1.18 -4.40
C LEU A 136 -6.38 -2.01 -3.40
N ASN A 137 -7.49 -1.44 -2.91
CA ASN A 137 -8.41 -2.05 -1.94
C ASN A 137 -7.74 -2.31 -0.57
N MET A 138 -7.18 -1.25 0.00
CA MET A 138 -6.50 -1.23 1.30
C MET A 138 -6.96 -0.04 2.16
N PRO A 139 -8.22 -0.01 2.63
CA PRO A 139 -8.83 1.19 3.20
C PRO A 139 -8.48 1.49 4.66
N SER A 140 -7.77 0.59 5.36
CA SER A 140 -7.68 0.60 6.83
C SER A 140 -6.29 0.92 7.38
N LEU A 141 -5.31 1.25 6.53
CA LEU A 141 -3.93 1.48 6.94
C LEU A 141 -3.82 2.73 7.83
N LYS A 142 -3.09 2.62 8.95
CA LYS A 142 -2.94 3.71 9.93
C LYS A 142 -1.48 4.02 10.22
N THR A 143 -0.62 3.00 10.27
CA THR A 143 0.79 3.19 10.58
C THR A 143 1.68 2.43 9.61
N MET A 144 2.84 3.02 9.34
CA MET A 144 3.94 2.39 8.63
C MET A 144 5.23 2.69 9.39
N GLU A 145 6.07 1.69 9.63
CA GLU A 145 7.35 1.87 10.32
C GLU A 145 8.43 1.12 9.56
N SER A 146 9.57 1.77 9.36
CA SER A 146 10.66 1.17 8.60
C SER A 146 11.50 0.25 9.48
N THR A 147 11.78 -0.95 8.97
CA THR A 147 12.78 -1.86 9.56
C THR A 147 14.21 -1.52 9.13
N ASN A 148 14.38 -0.60 8.16
CA ASN A 148 15.68 -0.18 7.68
C ASN A 148 16.32 0.82 8.67
N PRO A 149 17.48 0.52 9.25
CA PRO A 149 18.14 1.42 10.20
C PRO A 149 18.64 2.74 9.56
N ASN A 150 18.77 2.77 8.23
CA ASN A 150 19.27 3.92 7.49
C ASN A 150 18.17 4.75 6.82
N ASN A 151 16.93 4.23 6.76
CA ASN A 151 15.79 4.94 6.18
C ASN A 151 14.61 4.85 7.15
N SER A 152 14.19 5.97 7.72
CA SER A 152 13.06 6.01 8.66
C SER A 152 11.69 5.92 7.96
N ARG A 153 11.64 5.93 6.63
CA ARG A 153 10.42 5.84 5.84
C ARG A 153 10.28 4.46 5.21
N VAL A 154 9.03 4.02 5.04
CA VAL A 154 8.70 2.81 4.31
C VAL A 154 8.52 3.19 2.84
N GLU A 155 9.34 2.59 1.97
CA GLU A 155 9.28 2.81 0.54
C GLU A 155 8.04 2.14 -0.05
N ILE A 156 7.13 2.92 -0.63
CA ILE A 156 5.93 2.38 -1.30
C ILE A 156 6.15 2.43 -2.80
N PHE A 157 6.25 1.26 -3.42
CA PHE A 157 6.31 1.12 -4.86
C PHE A 157 5.05 0.43 -5.37
N ILE A 158 4.21 1.16 -6.10
CA ILE A 158 2.98 0.61 -6.68
C ILE A 158 2.96 0.94 -8.17
N THR A 159 3.05 -0.10 -8.98
CA THR A 159 2.83 -0.03 -10.43
C THR A 159 1.87 -1.13 -10.86
N SER A 160 1.06 -0.81 -11.88
CA SER A 160 0.10 -1.75 -12.44
C SER A 160 0.15 -1.76 -13.95
N ASP A 161 0.18 -2.96 -14.53
CA ASP A 161 0.06 -3.19 -15.97
C ASP A 161 -1.35 -2.83 -16.51
N SER A 162 -2.33 -2.66 -15.61
CA SER A 162 -3.70 -2.33 -15.99
C SER A 162 -3.86 -0.84 -16.27
N PHE A 163 -4.25 -0.48 -17.50
CA PHE A 163 -4.69 0.89 -17.83
C PHE A 163 -5.90 1.37 -17.02
N ASP A 164 -6.65 0.43 -16.45
CA ASP A 164 -7.79 0.71 -15.59
C ASP A 164 -7.39 0.99 -14.14
N PHE A 165 -6.16 0.70 -13.74
CA PHE A 165 -5.69 0.87 -12.36
C PHE A 165 -6.00 2.26 -11.85
N CYS A 166 -6.67 2.34 -10.71
CA CYS A 166 -6.84 3.60 -10.02
C CYS A 166 -6.78 3.43 -8.50
N ILE A 167 -6.30 4.47 -7.83
CA ILE A 167 -6.28 4.59 -6.37
C ILE A 167 -7.36 5.60 -5.97
N THR A 168 -8.14 5.28 -4.94
CA THR A 168 -9.16 6.21 -4.45
C THR A 168 -8.51 7.42 -3.78
N ILE A 169 -9.18 8.57 -3.78
CA ILE A 169 -8.66 9.76 -3.09
C ILE A 169 -8.56 9.54 -1.58
N GLN A 170 -9.39 8.65 -1.02
CA GLN A 170 -9.38 8.25 0.38
C GLN A 170 -8.15 7.41 0.71
N GLU A 171 -7.82 6.40 -0.09
CA GLU A 171 -6.59 5.60 0.08
C GLU A 171 -5.33 6.47 -0.06
N MET A 172 -5.29 7.37 -1.05
CA MET A 172 -4.14 8.27 -1.20
C MET A 172 -4.03 9.26 -0.03
N ARG A 173 -5.16 9.83 0.44
CA ARG A 173 -5.19 10.72 1.62
C ARG A 173 -4.61 10.00 2.84
N MET A 174 -5.10 8.79 3.08
CA MET A 174 -4.64 7.92 4.16
C MET A 174 -3.12 7.70 4.09
N LEU A 175 -2.57 7.39 2.90
CA LEU A 175 -1.11 7.23 2.73
C LEU A 175 -0.33 8.53 2.98
N MET A 176 -0.78 9.66 2.44
CA MET A 176 -0.11 10.97 2.63
C MET A 176 -0.17 11.49 4.07
N ASP A 177 -1.21 11.11 4.82
CA ASP A 177 -1.36 11.47 6.23
C ASP A 177 -0.45 10.62 7.14
N ILE A 178 0.14 9.52 6.65
CA ILE A 178 1.14 8.70 7.37
C ILE A 178 2.53 9.33 7.18
N PRO A 179 3.18 9.91 8.22
CA PRO A 179 4.41 10.69 8.06
C PRO A 179 5.62 9.89 7.54
N THR A 180 5.62 8.59 7.80
CA THR A 180 6.67 7.62 7.46
C THR A 180 6.42 6.90 6.15
N ALA A 181 5.27 7.10 5.51
CA ALA A 181 4.99 6.53 4.19
C ALA A 181 5.73 7.35 3.12
N ASP A 182 6.59 6.72 2.33
CA ASP A 182 7.17 7.34 1.14
C ASP A 182 6.31 6.99 -0.07
N VAL A 183 5.57 7.98 -0.59
CA VAL A 183 4.55 7.81 -1.64
C VAL A 183 5.03 8.24 -3.02
N ASP A 184 6.33 8.52 -3.17
CA ASP A 184 6.90 9.08 -4.41
C ASP A 184 6.87 8.09 -5.60
N HIS A 185 6.75 6.78 -5.33
CA HIS A 185 6.78 5.72 -6.33
C HIS A 185 5.42 5.02 -6.53
N ILE A 186 4.34 5.80 -6.50
CA ILE A 186 2.98 5.33 -6.79
C ILE A 186 2.56 5.80 -8.19
N PHE A 187 2.45 4.85 -9.12
CA PHE A 187 2.11 5.10 -10.51
C PHE A 187 0.67 4.68 -10.82
N GLY A 188 -0.10 5.59 -11.43
CA GLY A 188 -1.51 5.32 -11.73
C GLY A 188 -2.35 6.56 -12.01
N LYS A 189 -3.64 6.47 -11.69
CA LYS A 189 -4.61 7.58 -11.77
C LYS A 189 -5.57 7.53 -10.58
N PHE A 190 -6.19 8.65 -10.26
CA PHE A 190 -7.21 8.65 -9.22
C PHE A 190 -8.50 8.01 -9.74
N CYS A 191 -9.16 7.22 -8.90
CA CYS A 191 -10.51 6.76 -9.21
C CYS A 191 -11.46 7.96 -9.22
N LYS A 192 -12.42 7.99 -10.15
CA LYS A 192 -13.41 9.06 -10.22
C LYS A 192 -14.24 9.07 -8.92
N PRO A 193 -14.16 10.14 -8.09
CA PRO A 193 -14.92 10.21 -6.85
C PRO A 193 -16.34 10.76 -7.10
N GLU A 194 -17.20 10.57 -6.11
CA GLU A 194 -18.43 11.35 -5.99
C GLU A 194 -18.10 12.72 -5.42
N LEU A 195 -18.50 13.79 -6.12
CA LEU A 195 -18.23 15.15 -5.68
C LEU A 195 -19.14 15.53 -4.51
N THR A 196 -18.64 16.39 -3.64
CA THR A 196 -19.38 16.95 -2.50
C THR A 196 -19.18 18.45 -2.45
N GLU A 197 -19.86 19.14 -1.55
CA GLU A 197 -19.63 20.58 -1.33
C GLU A 197 -18.17 20.89 -0.94
N LYS A 198 -17.47 19.92 -0.34
CA LYS A 198 -16.06 20.05 0.08
C LYS A 198 -15.07 19.52 -0.95
N LEU A 199 -15.49 18.59 -1.82
CA LEU A 199 -14.68 17.97 -2.85
C LEU A 199 -15.11 18.45 -4.24
N CYS A 200 -14.35 19.39 -4.80
CA CYS A 200 -14.73 20.09 -6.01
C CYS A 200 -13.83 19.71 -7.19
N LYS A 201 -14.27 20.05 -8.41
CA LYS A 201 -13.43 19.90 -9.62
C LYS A 201 -12.53 21.10 -9.90
N LYS A 202 -12.80 22.23 -9.26
CA LYS A 202 -12.10 23.50 -9.47
C LYS A 202 -12.21 24.37 -8.21
N PRO A 203 -11.35 25.38 -8.04
CA PRO A 203 -11.41 26.27 -6.88
C PRO A 203 -12.73 27.05 -6.82
N GLU A 204 -13.48 26.85 -5.75
CA GLU A 204 -14.76 27.50 -5.45
C GLU A 204 -14.86 27.78 -3.94
N GLU A 205 -15.78 28.66 -3.54
CA GLU A 205 -16.00 28.96 -2.12
C GLU A 205 -16.48 27.70 -1.35
N GLY A 206 -15.92 27.46 -0.16
CA GLY A 206 -16.23 26.27 0.64
C GLY A 206 -15.45 25.01 0.26
N CYS A 207 -14.69 25.05 -0.84
CA CYS A 207 -13.90 23.90 -1.30
C CYS A 207 -12.72 23.62 -0.38
N VAL A 208 -12.58 22.36 0.06
CA VAL A 208 -11.49 21.88 0.91
C VAL A 208 -10.54 20.97 0.14
N GLU A 209 -11.07 20.19 -0.80
CA GLU A 209 -10.30 19.25 -1.61
C GLU A 209 -10.64 19.43 -3.07
N ILE A 210 -9.64 19.35 -3.95
CA ILE A 210 -9.84 19.48 -5.40
C ILE A 210 -9.47 18.17 -6.09
N TYR A 211 -10.41 17.61 -6.84
CA TYR A 211 -10.18 16.51 -7.77
C TYR A 211 -9.94 17.07 -9.18
N GLY A 212 -8.67 17.16 -9.58
CA GLY A 212 -8.25 17.71 -10.86
C GLY A 212 -7.10 18.71 -10.74
N ASN A 213 -6.62 19.16 -11.90
CA ASN A 213 -5.52 20.11 -11.99
C ASN A 213 -6.01 21.53 -11.71
N VAL A 214 -5.19 22.31 -11.00
CA VAL A 214 -5.41 23.72 -10.69
C VAL A 214 -4.42 24.58 -11.46
N GLU A 215 -4.93 25.52 -12.25
CA GLU A 215 -4.11 26.52 -12.92
C GLU A 215 -4.38 27.92 -12.36
N ILE A 216 -3.31 28.62 -11.96
CA ILE A 216 -3.34 30.01 -11.50
C ILE A 216 -2.67 30.89 -12.56
N GLY A 217 -3.48 31.73 -13.19
CA GLY A 217 -3.08 32.70 -14.20
C GLY A 217 -3.20 34.15 -13.73
N PRO A 218 -2.93 35.13 -14.61
CA PRO A 218 -2.97 36.55 -14.26
C PRO A 218 -4.34 37.07 -13.78
N SER A 219 -5.44 36.40 -14.12
CA SER A 219 -6.81 36.76 -13.75
C SER A 219 -7.46 35.79 -12.76
N THR A 220 -6.72 34.83 -12.20
CA THR A 220 -7.27 33.85 -11.26
C THR A 220 -7.57 34.52 -9.92
N ASP A 221 -8.79 34.34 -9.44
CA ASP A 221 -9.22 34.71 -8.09
C ASP A 221 -8.63 33.71 -7.07
N VAL A 222 -7.49 34.08 -6.48
CA VAL A 222 -6.73 33.22 -5.56
C VAL A 222 -7.39 33.06 -4.19
N ASP A 223 -8.35 33.92 -3.83
CA ASP A 223 -9.02 33.83 -2.53
C ASP A 223 -9.89 32.57 -2.41
N ARG A 224 -10.29 31.98 -3.55
CA ARG A 224 -10.99 30.69 -3.61
C ARG A 224 -10.15 29.48 -3.19
N LEU A 225 -8.84 29.65 -3.07
CA LEU A 225 -7.91 28.59 -2.66
C LEU A 225 -7.58 28.64 -1.16
N LYS A 226 -8.08 29.64 -0.42
CA LYS A 226 -7.71 29.87 0.98
C LYS A 226 -8.03 28.69 1.91
N ASP A 227 -9.08 27.93 1.58
CA ASP A 227 -9.58 26.81 2.38
C ASP A 227 -9.17 25.44 1.83
N VAL A 228 -8.52 25.40 0.67
CA VAL A 228 -8.09 24.16 0.01
C VAL A 228 -6.92 23.55 0.79
N GLU A 229 -7.08 22.31 1.20
CA GLU A 229 -6.08 21.50 1.90
C GLU A 229 -5.37 20.52 0.97
N VAL A 230 -6.07 19.98 -0.03
CA VAL A 230 -5.54 18.91 -0.90
C VAL A 230 -5.93 19.16 -2.35
N ILE A 231 -4.97 18.96 -3.26
CA ILE A 231 -5.19 18.92 -4.71
C ILE A 231 -4.80 17.52 -5.21
N TYR A 232 -5.77 16.74 -5.67
CA TYR A 232 -5.56 15.46 -6.37
C TYR A 232 -5.36 15.71 -7.87
N GLY A 233 -4.18 16.22 -8.20
CA GLY A 233 -3.78 16.70 -9.52
C GLY A 233 -2.56 17.60 -9.41
N SER A 234 -2.29 18.36 -10.46
CA SER A 234 -1.19 19.34 -10.46
C SER A 234 -1.65 20.73 -10.00
N LEU A 235 -0.71 21.51 -9.47
CA LEU A 235 -0.86 22.94 -9.22
C LEU A 235 0.13 23.71 -10.10
N THR A 236 -0.36 24.44 -11.10
CA THR A 236 0.46 25.22 -12.03
C THR A 236 0.20 26.71 -11.85
N ILE A 237 1.27 27.49 -11.65
CA ILE A 237 1.18 28.95 -11.48
C ILE A 237 1.99 29.61 -12.61
N LYS A 238 1.32 30.33 -13.51
CA LYS A 238 1.95 30.88 -14.73
C LYS A 238 1.48 32.29 -15.05
N GLY A 239 2.42 33.16 -15.43
CA GLY A 239 2.11 34.51 -15.92
C GLY A 239 1.41 35.42 -14.90
N THR A 240 1.63 35.22 -13.60
CA THR A 240 0.97 36.00 -12.53
C THR A 240 1.85 37.17 -12.07
N LYS A 241 1.23 38.12 -11.35
CA LYS A 241 1.93 39.19 -10.61
C LYS A 241 2.01 38.89 -9.10
N LEU A 242 1.75 37.65 -8.70
CA LEU A 242 1.75 37.23 -7.30
C LEU A 242 3.16 37.38 -6.71
N LYS A 243 3.25 37.90 -5.49
CA LYS A 243 4.53 38.12 -4.80
C LYS A 243 4.86 37.03 -3.80
N ASP A 244 3.87 36.28 -3.34
CA ASP A 244 4.01 35.19 -2.38
C ASP A 244 2.85 34.17 -2.54
N PHE A 245 2.94 33.05 -1.82
CA PHE A 245 1.94 31.98 -1.80
C PHE A 245 1.00 32.02 -0.59
N LYS A 246 0.86 33.16 0.09
CA LYS A 246 0.05 33.26 1.32
C LYS A 246 -1.44 33.03 1.11
N PHE A 247 -1.91 32.97 -0.14
CA PHE A 247 -3.28 32.57 -0.46
C PHE A 247 -3.51 31.06 -0.28
N LEU A 248 -2.47 30.22 -0.35
CA LEU A 248 -2.53 28.76 -0.10
C LEU A 248 -2.43 28.45 1.40
N LYS A 249 -3.26 29.11 2.22
CA LYS A 249 -3.09 29.12 3.69
C LYS A 249 -3.16 27.74 4.33
N LYS A 250 -4.03 26.87 3.81
CA LYS A 250 -4.31 25.55 4.38
C LYS A 250 -3.79 24.41 3.52
N LEU A 251 -3.16 24.70 2.37
CA LEU A 251 -2.71 23.67 1.45
C LEU A 251 -1.63 22.80 2.12
N LYS A 252 -1.91 21.52 2.24
CA LYS A 252 -1.01 20.51 2.80
C LYS A 252 -0.39 19.66 1.70
N TYR A 253 -1.20 19.24 0.73
CA TYR A 253 -0.80 18.25 -0.26
C TYR A 253 -1.18 18.66 -1.68
N VAL A 254 -0.26 18.42 -2.61
CA VAL A 254 -0.52 18.39 -4.05
C VAL A 254 -0.08 17.01 -4.54
N ALA A 255 -1.06 16.14 -4.77
CA ALA A 255 -0.86 14.75 -5.14
C ALA A 255 -1.06 14.60 -6.64
N GLN A 256 0.04 14.69 -7.40
CA GLN A 256 0.04 14.39 -8.82
C GLN A 256 0.47 12.95 -9.01
N MET A 257 -0.37 12.12 -9.63
CA MET A 257 0.05 10.80 -10.06
C MET A 257 0.49 10.83 -11.51
N GLU A 258 1.65 10.25 -11.75
CA GLU A 258 2.16 9.99 -13.08
C GLU A 258 1.77 8.56 -13.48
N ARG A 259 1.53 8.36 -14.77
CA ARG A 259 1.59 7.00 -15.32
C ARG A 259 3.03 6.79 -15.74
N GLU A 260 3.68 5.77 -15.16
CA GLU A 260 4.84 5.19 -15.82
C GLU A 260 4.35 4.69 -17.18
N TYR A 261 4.81 5.33 -18.25
CA TYR A 261 4.65 4.78 -19.59
C TYR A 261 5.73 3.70 -19.73
N PRO A 262 5.39 2.44 -20.03
CA PRO A 262 6.37 1.48 -20.51
C PRO A 262 6.96 1.92 -21.85
#